data_AF-E8X746-F1
#
_entry.id   AF-E8X746-F1
#
_cell.length_a   1.000
_cell.length_b   1.000
_cell.length_c   1.000
_cell.angle_alpha   90.00
_cell.angle_beta   90.00
_cell.angle_gamma   90.00
#
_symmetry.space_group_name_H-M   'P 1'
#
loop_
_entity.id
_entity.type
_entity.pdbx_description
1 polymer ?
#
loop_
_entity_poly.entity_id
_entity_poly.type
_entity_poly.pdbx_seq_one_letter_code
_entity_poly.pdbx_strand_id
1 'polypeptide(L)'
;MSELPIDLGTGKPMPPREQPGYYPGFSTVSQKAYWDAATRAVVLRRLEQPKPLRFFTAAEAVTMEAVTARVMPQEDRIASRRIPVLAGIDERLAENRIDGYRYEDMPADQEAYRLGVLAFETMAQEQHAGPFAGLTVMQQEELLKSLNEGKPFAAKELWAGMNVQRFWSMLVGDCCAVYYAHPWAWDEIGFGGPSYPRGYMRLEGGEPEPWEVEEQRYEWAPPPDTLSAEEQGSEHTHAENTPGQGGTH
;
A
#
# COMPACT_ATOMS: atom_id res chain seq x y z
N MET A 1 -7.33 17.47 11.17
CA MET A 1 -6.17 18.38 10.99
C MET A 1 -5.49 18.00 9.68
N SER A 2 -4.20 18.30 9.46
CA SER A 2 -3.51 17.86 8.23
C SER A 2 -3.31 16.34 8.25
N GLU A 3 -3.66 15.64 7.17
CA GLU A 3 -3.38 14.21 6.95
C GLU A 3 -1.95 13.95 6.42
N LEU A 4 -1.16 15.02 6.26
CA LEU A 4 0.22 14.93 5.78
C LEU A 4 1.18 14.57 6.91
N PRO A 5 2.27 13.83 6.60
CA PRO A 5 3.40 13.65 7.51
C PRO A 5 3.94 14.98 8.03
N ILE A 6 4.47 15.00 9.25
CA ILE A 6 5.03 16.17 9.90
C ILE A 6 6.56 16.12 9.82
N ASP A 7 7.18 17.20 9.38
CA ASP A 7 8.63 17.38 9.44
C ASP A 7 9.06 17.59 10.90
N LEU A 8 9.92 16.73 11.44
CA LEU A 8 10.32 16.80 12.85
C LEU A 8 11.17 18.03 13.19
N GLY A 9 11.93 18.57 12.24
CA GLY A 9 12.76 19.75 12.47
C GLY A 9 11.95 21.04 12.58
N THR A 10 10.83 21.13 11.86
CA THR A 10 10.00 22.34 11.79
C THR A 10 8.66 22.21 12.51
N GLY A 11 8.20 20.99 12.80
CA GLY A 11 6.89 20.69 13.35
C GLY A 11 5.73 20.98 12.39
N LYS A 12 6.00 21.13 11.09
CA LYS A 12 5.01 21.50 10.08
C LYS A 12 4.69 20.34 9.15
N PRO A 13 3.47 20.29 8.58
CA PRO A 13 3.14 19.37 7.51
C PRO A 13 4.12 19.44 6.34
N MET A 14 4.60 18.28 5.91
CA MET A 14 5.42 18.11 4.73
C MET A 14 4.54 18.24 3.49
N PRO A 15 4.87 19.12 2.52
CA PRO A 15 4.08 19.23 1.31
C PRO A 15 4.16 17.93 0.50
N PRO A 16 3.07 17.51 -0.17
CA PRO A 16 3.10 16.34 -1.05
C PRO A 16 4.17 16.47 -2.13
N ARG A 17 4.88 15.38 -2.41
CA ARG A 17 5.99 15.32 -3.37
C ARG A 17 5.61 14.56 -4.65
N GLU A 18 6.37 14.75 -5.72
CA GLU A 18 6.24 13.86 -6.89
C GLU A 18 6.78 12.46 -6.62
N GLN A 19 7.83 12.39 -5.80
CA GLN A 19 8.56 11.20 -5.43
C GLN A 19 8.88 11.31 -3.93
N PRO A 20 8.02 10.76 -3.06
CA PRO A 20 8.38 10.55 -1.66
C PRO A 20 9.42 9.43 -1.53
N GLY A 21 9.83 9.11 -0.31
CA GLY A 21 10.88 8.13 -0.04
C GLY A 21 12.29 8.72 -0.04
N TYR A 22 13.29 7.85 0.07
CA TYR A 22 14.67 8.24 0.40
C TYR A 22 15.61 8.32 -0.80
N TYR A 23 15.13 8.11 -2.02
CA TYR A 23 15.97 8.08 -3.23
C TYR A 23 15.56 9.15 -4.24
N PRO A 24 15.70 10.44 -3.89
CA PRO A 24 15.23 11.54 -4.75
C PRO A 24 15.92 11.52 -6.12
N GLY A 25 15.13 11.59 -7.19
CA GLY A 25 15.62 11.57 -8.57
C GLY A 25 15.94 10.17 -9.11
N PHE A 26 15.84 9.13 -8.28
CA PHE A 26 15.92 7.75 -8.76
C PHE A 26 14.73 7.43 -9.67
N SER A 27 14.98 6.67 -10.72
CA SER A 27 13.89 6.17 -11.56
C SER A 27 14.23 4.80 -12.09
N THR A 28 13.58 3.77 -11.55
CA THR A 28 13.69 2.38 -12.01
C THR A 28 13.32 2.27 -13.49
N VAL A 29 12.35 3.06 -13.96
CA VAL A 29 11.90 3.08 -15.37
C VAL A 29 12.98 3.59 -16.33
N SER A 30 13.99 4.31 -15.84
CA SER A 30 15.19 4.66 -16.65
C SER A 30 15.94 3.41 -17.14
N GLN A 31 15.82 2.29 -16.42
CA GLN A 31 16.51 1.03 -16.75
C GLN A 31 15.75 0.17 -17.77
N LYS A 32 14.61 0.61 -18.30
CA LYS A 32 13.76 -0.18 -19.22
C LYS A 32 14.44 -0.71 -20.47
N ALA A 33 15.50 -0.05 -20.94
CA ALA A 33 16.28 -0.52 -22.08
C ALA A 33 17.00 -1.85 -21.82
N TYR A 34 17.24 -2.17 -20.54
CA TYR A 34 17.96 -3.35 -20.08
C TYR A 34 17.05 -4.50 -19.63
N TRP A 35 15.74 -4.32 -19.70
CA TRP A 35 14.77 -5.38 -19.44
C TRP A 35 14.43 -6.13 -20.73
N ASP A 36 14.11 -7.41 -20.59
CA ASP A 36 13.48 -8.16 -21.68
C ASP A 36 12.12 -7.53 -22.09
N ALA A 37 11.65 -7.88 -23.28
CA ALA A 37 10.46 -7.27 -23.85
C ALA A 37 9.19 -7.53 -23.03
N ALA A 38 9.05 -8.72 -22.41
CA ALA A 38 7.86 -9.08 -21.65
C ALA A 38 7.83 -8.31 -20.32
N THR A 39 8.95 -8.29 -19.59
CA THR A 39 9.09 -7.52 -18.35
C THR A 39 8.85 -6.04 -18.60
N ARG A 40 9.47 -5.46 -19.65
CA ARG A 40 9.26 -4.07 -20.01
C ARG A 40 7.79 -3.76 -20.30
N ALA A 41 7.09 -4.62 -21.04
CA ALA A 41 5.68 -4.42 -21.33
C ALA A 41 4.81 -4.43 -20.06
N VAL A 42 5.05 -5.37 -19.14
CA VAL A 42 4.32 -5.46 -17.87
C VAL A 42 4.55 -4.23 -17.00
N VAL A 43 5.81 -3.80 -16.84
CA VAL A 43 6.17 -2.67 -16.00
C VAL A 43 5.61 -1.36 -16.56
N LEU A 44 5.73 -1.13 -17.88
CA LEU A 44 5.21 0.09 -18.49
C LEU A 44 3.68 0.17 -18.43
N ARG A 45 2.97 -0.96 -18.56
CA ARG A 45 1.51 -1.01 -18.38
C ARG A 45 1.07 -0.51 -17.00
N ARG A 46 1.87 -0.72 -15.95
CA ARG A 46 1.53 -0.25 -14.59
C ARG A 46 1.54 1.28 -14.47
N LEU A 47 2.30 1.97 -15.34
CA LEU A 47 2.37 3.44 -15.39
C LEU A 47 1.23 4.06 -16.22
N GLU A 48 0.49 3.25 -16.97
CA GLU A 48 -0.67 3.72 -17.73
C GLU A 48 -1.84 4.03 -16.78
N GLN A 49 -2.82 4.80 -17.27
CA GLN A 49 -4.01 5.05 -16.48
C GLN A 49 -4.74 3.73 -16.18
N PRO A 50 -5.23 3.53 -14.94
CA PRO A 50 -5.98 2.35 -14.59
C PRO A 50 -7.25 2.25 -15.44
N LYS A 51 -7.62 1.02 -15.80
CA LYS A 51 -8.88 0.75 -16.46
C LYS A 51 -10.05 1.07 -15.52
N PRO A 52 -11.26 1.37 -16.05
CA PRO A 52 -12.46 1.46 -15.23
C PRO A 52 -12.66 0.18 -14.41
N LEU A 53 -13.15 0.35 -13.18
CA LEU A 53 -13.46 -0.76 -12.28
C LEU A 53 -14.51 -1.68 -12.91
N ARG A 54 -14.32 -2.99 -12.74
CA ARG A 54 -15.16 -4.07 -13.31
C ARG A 54 -15.78 -4.95 -12.25
N PHE A 55 -15.15 -5.08 -11.08
CA PHE A 55 -15.66 -5.86 -9.98
C PHE A 55 -16.52 -4.98 -9.07
N PHE A 56 -15.96 -3.94 -8.47
CA PHE A 56 -16.70 -3.08 -7.55
C PHE A 56 -17.72 -2.23 -8.30
N THR A 57 -18.92 -2.12 -7.74
CA THR A 57 -19.89 -1.10 -8.16
C THR A 57 -19.39 0.28 -7.74
N ALA A 58 -19.96 1.34 -8.32
CA ALA A 58 -19.58 2.71 -7.97
C ALA A 58 -19.75 3.01 -6.46
N ALA A 59 -20.76 2.44 -5.81
CA ALA A 59 -20.97 2.64 -4.37
C ALA A 59 -19.93 1.90 -3.53
N GLU A 60 -19.65 0.63 -3.85
CA GLU A 60 -18.64 -0.16 -3.14
C GLU A 60 -17.22 0.40 -3.35
N ALA A 61 -16.96 0.98 -4.53
CA ALA A 61 -15.70 1.62 -4.83
C ALA A 61 -15.42 2.80 -3.88
N VAL A 62 -16.42 3.64 -3.58
CA VAL A 62 -16.26 4.76 -2.63
C VAL A 62 -15.83 4.26 -1.25
N THR A 63 -16.44 3.19 -0.76
CA THR A 63 -16.04 2.55 0.51
C THR A 63 -14.62 2.02 0.44
N MET A 64 -14.30 1.26 -0.62
CA MET A 64 -12.99 0.61 -0.74
C MET A 64 -11.85 1.59 -1.04
N GLU A 65 -12.12 2.72 -1.69
CA GLU A 65 -11.16 3.82 -1.83
C GLU A 65 -10.77 4.35 -0.45
N ALA A 66 -11.75 4.61 0.43
CA ALA A 66 -11.49 5.06 1.79
C ALA A 66 -10.74 4.00 2.62
N VAL A 67 -11.13 2.72 2.51
CA VAL A 67 -10.46 1.62 3.22
C VAL A 67 -9.00 1.49 2.75
N THR A 68 -8.77 1.40 1.44
CA THR A 68 -7.41 1.23 0.88
C THR A 68 -6.52 2.44 1.13
N ALA A 69 -7.08 3.66 1.20
CA ALA A 69 -6.35 4.87 1.59
C ALA A 69 -5.89 4.89 3.07
N ARG A 70 -6.50 4.06 3.93
CA ARG A 70 -6.05 3.87 5.32
C ARG A 70 -5.11 2.68 5.47
N VAL A 71 -5.31 1.62 4.69
CA VAL A 71 -4.40 0.46 4.68
C VAL A 71 -3.05 0.81 4.04
N MET A 72 -3.05 1.62 2.98
CA MET A 72 -1.85 2.09 2.28
C MET A 72 -1.93 3.61 2.05
N PRO A 73 -1.65 4.43 3.09
CA PRO A 73 -1.68 5.90 3.00
C PRO A 73 -0.71 6.45 1.95
N GLN A 74 -1.14 7.49 1.24
CA GLN A 74 -0.41 8.12 0.11
C GLN A 74 -0.64 9.64 0.06
N GLU A 75 -0.80 10.27 1.21
CA GLU A 75 -1.00 11.71 1.35
C GLU A 75 0.31 12.48 1.17
N ASP A 76 1.45 11.80 1.32
CA ASP A 76 2.82 12.29 1.13
C ASP A 76 3.18 12.65 -0.34
N ARG A 77 2.30 12.33 -1.29
CA ARG A 77 2.51 12.53 -2.72
C ARG A 77 1.36 13.25 -3.41
N ILE A 78 1.70 13.92 -4.51
CA ILE A 78 0.70 14.59 -5.35
C ILE A 78 -0.27 13.57 -5.96
N ALA A 79 -1.52 13.99 -6.20
CA ALA A 79 -2.58 13.09 -6.66
C ALA A 79 -2.22 12.32 -7.94
N SER A 80 -1.54 12.95 -8.90
CA SER A 80 -1.11 12.31 -10.15
C SER A 80 0.02 11.28 -10.00
N ARG A 81 0.58 11.15 -8.78
CA ARG A 81 1.63 10.19 -8.43
C ARG A 81 1.16 9.16 -7.40
N ARG A 82 -0.14 9.12 -7.11
CA ARG A 82 -0.73 8.07 -6.27
C ARG A 82 -0.86 6.78 -7.06
N ILE A 83 -0.40 5.69 -6.45
CA ILE A 83 -0.52 4.34 -6.98
C ILE A 83 -1.98 3.91 -6.84
N PRO A 84 -2.65 3.47 -7.93
CA PRO A 84 -4.07 3.16 -7.93
C PRO A 84 -4.35 1.77 -7.31
N VAL A 85 -4.20 1.66 -5.99
CA VAL A 85 -4.30 0.40 -5.22
C VAL A 85 -5.63 -0.31 -5.49
N LEU A 86 -6.76 0.39 -5.34
CA LEU A 86 -8.08 -0.20 -5.57
C LEU A 86 -8.24 -0.78 -6.98
N ALA A 87 -7.70 -0.11 -8.01
CA ALA A 87 -7.82 -0.59 -9.39
C ALA A 87 -7.07 -1.91 -9.60
N GLY A 88 -5.93 -2.11 -8.93
CA GLY A 88 -5.21 -3.38 -8.96
C GLY A 88 -5.97 -4.51 -8.27
N ILE A 89 -6.59 -4.23 -7.13
CA ILE A 89 -7.45 -5.18 -6.41
C ILE A 89 -8.68 -5.53 -7.24
N ASP A 90 -9.34 -4.53 -7.83
CA ASP A 90 -10.48 -4.72 -8.72
C ASP A 90 -10.13 -5.61 -9.92
N GLU A 91 -8.99 -5.36 -10.58
CA GLU A 91 -8.57 -6.18 -11.72
C GLU A 91 -8.34 -7.63 -11.30
N ARG A 92 -7.69 -7.87 -10.14
CA ARG A 92 -7.47 -9.21 -9.58
C ARG A 92 -8.80 -9.93 -9.35
N LEU A 93 -9.74 -9.27 -8.68
CA LEU A 93 -11.05 -9.85 -8.35
C LEU A 93 -11.90 -10.06 -9.61
N ALA A 94 -11.90 -9.12 -10.55
CA ALA A 94 -12.65 -9.23 -11.80
C ALA A 94 -12.12 -10.34 -12.72
N GLU A 95 -10.83 -10.67 -12.63
CA GLU A 95 -10.23 -11.82 -13.33
C GLU A 95 -10.25 -13.11 -12.50
N ASN A 96 -10.77 -13.05 -11.26
CA ASN A 96 -10.81 -14.16 -10.32
C ASN A 96 -9.43 -14.83 -10.12
N ARG A 97 -8.37 -14.01 -10.07
CA ARG A 97 -7.00 -14.48 -9.80
C ARG A 97 -6.84 -14.76 -8.31
N ILE A 98 -6.46 -16.00 -7.97
CA ILE A 98 -6.26 -16.48 -6.60
C ILE A 98 -4.83 -17.01 -6.41
N ASP A 99 -4.36 -17.11 -5.18
CA ASP A 99 -3.04 -17.64 -4.81
C ASP A 99 -2.90 -19.16 -4.95
N GLY A 100 -3.93 -19.83 -5.48
CA GLY A 100 -3.97 -21.28 -5.68
C GLY A 100 -4.39 -22.09 -4.46
N TYR A 101 -4.71 -21.43 -3.33
CA TYR A 101 -5.30 -22.03 -2.15
C TYR A 101 -6.37 -21.12 -1.54
N ARG A 102 -7.25 -21.69 -0.71
CA ARG A 102 -8.25 -20.97 0.07
C ARG A 102 -8.41 -21.67 1.41
N TYR A 103 -8.49 -20.91 2.49
CA TYR A 103 -8.78 -21.48 3.81
C TYR A 103 -10.22 -22.00 3.89
N GLU A 104 -10.44 -23.07 4.65
CA GLU A 104 -11.75 -23.71 4.78
C GLU A 104 -12.80 -22.76 5.41
N ASP A 105 -12.36 -21.91 6.34
CA ASP A 105 -13.18 -20.91 7.05
C ASP A 105 -13.29 -19.57 6.30
N MET A 106 -12.97 -19.57 5.00
CA MET A 106 -13.07 -18.39 4.14
C MET A 106 -13.97 -18.65 2.91
N PRO A 107 -14.90 -17.74 2.60
CA PRO A 107 -15.58 -17.74 1.31
C PRO A 107 -14.59 -17.45 0.17
N ALA A 108 -15.03 -17.59 -1.08
CA ALA A 108 -14.18 -17.22 -2.21
C ALA A 108 -13.85 -15.72 -2.15
N ASP A 109 -12.68 -15.30 -2.63
CA ASP A 109 -12.20 -13.92 -2.51
C ASP A 109 -13.23 -12.87 -2.94
N GLN A 110 -13.91 -13.09 -4.07
CA GLN A 110 -14.96 -12.19 -4.53
C GLN A 110 -16.08 -12.03 -3.49
N GLU A 111 -16.57 -13.12 -2.92
CA GLU A 111 -17.61 -13.10 -1.88
C GLU A 111 -17.08 -12.49 -0.58
N ALA A 112 -15.85 -12.81 -0.18
CA ALA A 112 -15.18 -12.23 0.98
C ALA A 112 -15.11 -10.69 0.87
N TYR A 113 -14.73 -10.16 -0.30
CA TYR A 113 -14.70 -8.72 -0.55
C TYR A 113 -16.10 -8.09 -0.55
N ARG A 114 -17.12 -8.75 -1.09
CA ARG A 114 -18.51 -8.23 -1.01
C ARG A 114 -19.00 -8.14 0.43
N LEU A 115 -18.76 -9.20 1.21
CA LEU A 115 -19.07 -9.22 2.64
C LEU A 115 -18.27 -8.16 3.40
N GLY A 116 -16.99 -8.00 3.08
CA GLY A 116 -16.12 -6.98 3.67
C GLY A 116 -16.62 -5.57 3.43
N VAL A 117 -16.97 -5.21 2.19
CA VAL A 117 -17.53 -3.87 1.88
C VAL A 117 -18.81 -3.61 2.65
N LEU A 118 -19.73 -4.58 2.64
CA LEU A 118 -20.97 -4.45 3.39
C LEU A 118 -20.70 -4.30 4.89
N ALA A 119 -19.75 -5.07 5.43
CA ALA A 119 -19.37 -4.99 6.83
C ALA A 119 -18.76 -3.63 7.19
N PHE A 120 -17.89 -3.05 6.35
CA PHE A 120 -17.34 -1.70 6.59
C PHE A 120 -18.43 -0.63 6.64
N GLU A 121 -19.38 -0.66 5.71
CA GLU A 121 -20.52 0.27 5.71
C GLU A 121 -21.43 0.05 6.93
N THR A 122 -21.73 -1.21 7.28
CA THR A 122 -22.52 -1.53 8.48
C THR A 122 -21.81 -1.07 9.76
N MET A 123 -20.50 -1.27 9.88
CA MET A 123 -19.71 -0.79 11.01
C MET A 123 -19.79 0.73 11.14
N ALA A 124 -19.61 1.46 10.03
CA ALA A 124 -19.72 2.92 10.02
C ALA A 124 -21.13 3.41 10.41
N GLN A 125 -22.16 2.76 9.88
CA GLN A 125 -23.54 3.10 10.17
C GLN A 125 -23.93 2.82 11.64
N GLU A 126 -23.52 1.69 12.20
CA GLU A 126 -23.82 1.31 13.59
C GLU A 126 -23.11 2.22 14.61
N GLN A 127 -21.87 2.62 14.32
CA GLN A 127 -21.01 3.32 15.28
C GLN A 127 -21.07 4.85 15.16
N HIS A 128 -21.32 5.35 13.95
CA HIS A 128 -21.20 6.78 13.66
C HIS A 128 -22.37 7.34 12.83
N ALA A 129 -23.37 6.51 12.50
CA ALA A 129 -24.58 6.91 11.76
C ALA A 129 -24.29 7.59 10.40
N GLY A 130 -23.22 7.17 9.72
CA GLY A 130 -22.83 7.68 8.40
C GLY A 130 -22.09 6.64 7.56
N PRO A 131 -21.87 6.92 6.27
CA PRO A 131 -21.12 6.04 5.39
C PRO A 131 -19.64 6.00 5.77
N PHE A 132 -18.96 4.88 5.52
CA PHE A 132 -17.55 4.71 5.93
C PHE A 132 -16.63 5.79 5.37
N ALA A 133 -16.81 6.13 4.09
CA ALA A 133 -16.04 7.19 3.42
C ALA A 133 -16.31 8.60 3.97
N GLY A 134 -17.42 8.81 4.71
CA GLY A 134 -17.76 10.09 5.33
C GLY A 134 -17.25 10.25 6.77
N LEU A 135 -16.62 9.22 7.34
CA LEU A 135 -16.05 9.24 8.68
C LEU A 135 -14.76 10.06 8.74
N THR A 136 -14.38 10.49 9.94
CA THR A 136 -13.04 11.07 10.16
C THR A 136 -11.95 9.99 10.04
N VAL A 137 -10.71 10.40 9.79
CA VAL A 137 -9.55 9.47 9.73
C VAL A 137 -9.48 8.57 10.95
N MET A 138 -9.53 9.16 12.15
CA MET A 138 -9.48 8.43 13.41
C MET A 138 -10.62 7.40 13.55
N GLN A 139 -11.83 7.75 13.11
CA GLN A 139 -12.97 6.81 13.11
C GLN A 139 -12.76 5.66 12.13
N GLN A 140 -12.29 5.94 10.91
CA GLN A 140 -11.97 4.90 9.93
C GLN A 140 -10.91 3.94 10.48
N GLU A 141 -9.84 4.48 11.05
CA GLU A 141 -8.74 3.70 11.62
C GLU A 141 -9.17 2.89 12.84
N GLU A 142 -10.05 3.41 13.71
CA GLU A 142 -10.57 2.65 14.87
C GLU A 142 -11.33 1.40 14.40
N LEU A 143 -12.18 1.55 13.38
CA LEU A 143 -12.90 0.42 12.78
C LEU A 143 -11.92 -0.58 12.16
N LEU A 144 -10.96 -0.14 11.35
CA LEU A 144 -10.00 -1.03 10.70
C LEU A 144 -9.06 -1.72 11.71
N LYS A 145 -8.61 -1.01 12.75
CA LYS A 145 -7.79 -1.56 13.83
C LYS A 145 -8.50 -2.71 14.53
N SER A 146 -9.81 -2.63 14.73
CA SER A 146 -10.58 -3.73 15.33
C SER A 146 -10.54 -5.03 14.52
N LEU A 147 -10.40 -4.95 13.19
CA LEU A 147 -10.19 -6.12 12.33
C LEU A 147 -8.76 -6.65 12.47
N ASN A 148 -7.77 -5.76 12.49
CA ASN A 148 -6.36 -6.12 12.75
C ASN A 148 -6.18 -6.82 14.10
N GLU A 149 -6.99 -6.48 15.10
CA GLU A 149 -7.02 -7.15 16.41
C GLU A 149 -7.91 -8.39 16.44
N GLY A 150 -8.68 -8.65 15.37
CA GLY A 150 -9.58 -9.80 15.24
C GLY A 150 -10.81 -9.71 16.13
N LYS A 151 -11.16 -8.50 16.57
CA LYS A 151 -12.24 -8.21 17.53
C LYS A 151 -13.11 -7.07 17.00
N PRO A 152 -13.75 -7.22 15.82
CA PRO A 152 -14.66 -6.20 15.32
C PRO A 152 -15.81 -6.02 16.33
N PHE A 153 -16.06 -4.76 16.71
CA PHE A 153 -17.08 -4.42 17.69
C PHE A 153 -18.46 -4.14 17.07
N ALA A 154 -18.55 -4.12 15.74
CA ALA A 154 -19.75 -3.86 14.94
C ALA A 154 -19.86 -4.85 13.76
N ALA A 155 -21.01 -4.90 13.10
CA ALA A 155 -21.28 -5.80 11.96
C ALA A 155 -21.04 -7.30 12.25
N LYS A 156 -21.30 -7.74 13.49
CA LYS A 156 -20.94 -9.10 13.97
C LYS A 156 -21.53 -10.24 13.14
N GLU A 157 -22.75 -10.06 12.63
CA GLU A 157 -23.43 -11.08 11.80
C GLU A 157 -22.74 -11.28 10.45
N LEU A 158 -22.22 -10.21 9.84
CA LEU A 158 -21.49 -10.27 8.58
C LEU A 158 -20.11 -10.92 8.79
N TRP A 159 -19.42 -10.54 9.88
CA TRP A 159 -18.15 -11.14 10.26
C TRP A 159 -18.28 -12.60 10.69
N ALA A 160 -19.46 -13.08 11.09
CA ALA A 160 -19.68 -14.51 11.33
C ALA A 160 -19.61 -15.35 10.05
N GLY A 161 -19.71 -14.74 8.87
CA GLY A 161 -19.63 -15.41 7.57
C GLY A 161 -18.20 -15.70 7.08
N MET A 162 -17.16 -15.16 7.73
CA MET A 162 -15.77 -15.39 7.35
C MET A 162 -14.80 -15.12 8.49
N ASN A 163 -13.61 -15.72 8.45
CA ASN A 163 -12.58 -15.40 9.42
C ASN A 163 -12.03 -13.97 9.22
N VAL A 164 -12.29 -13.08 10.20
CA VAL A 164 -11.93 -11.66 10.16
C VAL A 164 -10.43 -11.42 9.96
N GLN A 165 -9.59 -12.16 10.68
CA GLN A 165 -8.14 -12.00 10.62
C GLN A 165 -7.56 -12.43 9.28
N ARG A 166 -8.13 -13.48 8.69
CA ARG A 166 -7.74 -13.93 7.34
C ARG A 166 -8.20 -12.95 6.27
N PHE A 167 -9.41 -12.40 6.40
CA PHE A 167 -9.88 -11.34 5.52
C PHE A 167 -8.97 -10.10 5.61
N TRP A 168 -8.63 -9.66 6.83
CA TRP A 168 -7.72 -8.54 7.05
C TRP A 168 -6.34 -8.79 6.42
N SER A 169 -5.75 -9.95 6.68
CA SER A 169 -4.47 -10.35 6.07
C SER A 169 -4.52 -10.36 4.54
N MET A 170 -5.62 -10.85 3.96
CA MET A 170 -5.83 -10.84 2.50
C MET A 170 -5.92 -9.41 1.96
N LEU A 171 -6.71 -8.53 2.60
CA LEU A 171 -6.86 -7.13 2.21
C LEU A 171 -5.52 -6.38 2.25
N VAL A 172 -4.77 -6.51 3.35
CA VAL A 172 -3.45 -5.89 3.50
C VAL A 172 -2.46 -6.47 2.48
N GLY A 173 -2.46 -7.78 2.31
CA GLY A 173 -1.62 -8.47 1.32
C GLY A 173 -1.90 -7.98 -0.10
N ASP A 174 -3.16 -7.85 -0.48
CA ASP A 174 -3.58 -7.30 -1.77
C ASP A 174 -3.14 -5.84 -1.95
N CYS A 175 -3.31 -5.00 -0.93
CA CYS A 175 -2.84 -3.60 -0.96
C CYS A 175 -1.32 -3.53 -1.19
N CYS A 176 -0.55 -4.28 -0.40
CA CYS A 176 0.91 -4.37 -0.53
C CYS A 176 1.34 -4.91 -1.89
N ALA A 177 0.67 -5.96 -2.40
CA ALA A 177 1.00 -6.55 -3.68
C ALA A 177 0.79 -5.56 -4.84
N VAL A 178 -0.29 -4.78 -4.82
CA VAL A 178 -0.51 -3.74 -5.84
C VAL A 178 0.48 -2.60 -5.68
N TYR A 179 0.69 -2.12 -4.45
CA TYR A 179 1.57 -1.00 -4.17
C TYR A 179 3.02 -1.29 -4.59
N TYR A 180 3.61 -2.37 -4.08
CA TYR A 180 5.00 -2.75 -4.35
C TYR A 180 5.20 -3.41 -5.71
N ALA A 181 4.15 -3.60 -6.52
CA ALA A 181 4.31 -3.90 -7.93
C ALA A 181 4.56 -2.64 -8.78
N HIS A 182 4.24 -1.45 -8.27
CA HIS A 182 4.29 -0.21 -9.04
C HIS A 182 5.69 0.41 -9.06
N PRO A 183 6.20 0.89 -10.21
CA PRO A 183 7.56 1.45 -10.29
C PRO A 183 7.81 2.66 -9.38
N TRP A 184 6.79 3.47 -9.10
CA TRP A 184 6.94 4.57 -8.14
C TRP A 184 7.27 4.09 -6.73
N ALA A 185 6.70 2.96 -6.28
CA ALA A 185 7.08 2.36 -4.99
C ALA A 185 8.52 1.84 -5.01
N TRP A 186 9.01 1.36 -6.17
CA TRP A 186 10.41 0.97 -6.34
C TRP A 186 11.34 2.17 -6.24
N ASP A 187 10.94 3.29 -6.87
CA ASP A 187 11.65 4.55 -6.84
C ASP A 187 11.77 5.08 -5.38
N GLU A 188 10.77 4.85 -4.53
CA GLU A 188 10.74 5.28 -3.12
C GLU A 188 11.74 4.52 -2.24
N ILE A 189 11.89 3.21 -2.48
CA ILE A 189 12.72 2.30 -1.68
C ILE A 189 14.10 2.03 -2.30
N GLY A 190 14.38 2.63 -3.46
CA GLY A 190 15.65 2.45 -4.18
C GLY A 190 15.75 1.13 -4.94
N PHE A 191 14.65 0.39 -5.14
CA PHE A 191 14.73 -0.89 -5.82
C PHE A 191 15.07 -0.73 -7.32
N GLY A 192 16.22 -1.29 -7.73
CA GLY A 192 16.73 -1.25 -9.11
C GLY A 192 15.84 -1.88 -10.18
N GLY A 193 14.76 -2.54 -9.79
CA GLY A 193 13.81 -3.18 -10.67
C GLY A 193 14.22 -4.58 -11.10
N PRO A 194 13.54 -5.13 -12.11
CA PRO A 194 13.89 -6.43 -12.66
C PRO A 194 15.32 -6.44 -13.22
N SER A 195 16.09 -7.47 -12.89
CA SER A 195 17.50 -7.58 -13.30
C SER A 195 17.67 -8.31 -14.63
N TYR A 196 16.72 -9.13 -15.06
CA TYR A 196 16.87 -9.90 -16.30
C TYR A 196 16.73 -9.04 -17.57
N PRO A 197 17.58 -9.24 -18.60
CA PRO A 197 18.69 -10.21 -18.69
C PRO A 197 20.04 -9.73 -18.13
N ARG A 198 20.20 -8.44 -17.80
CA ARG A 198 21.51 -7.85 -17.45
C ARG A 198 22.13 -8.42 -16.16
N GLY A 199 21.31 -8.79 -15.19
CA GLY A 199 21.73 -9.09 -13.81
C GLY A 199 22.07 -7.83 -13.00
N TYR A 200 22.24 -8.03 -11.69
CA TYR A 200 22.97 -7.11 -10.81
C TYR A 200 24.44 -7.56 -10.80
N MET A 201 25.36 -6.62 -11.03
CA MET A 201 26.80 -6.85 -11.18
C MET A 201 27.56 -6.74 -9.86
N ARG A 202 27.05 -5.98 -8.88
CA ARG A 202 27.77 -5.62 -7.64
C ARG A 202 27.22 -6.27 -6.36
N LEU A 203 26.50 -7.37 -6.50
CA LEU A 203 25.98 -8.17 -5.39
C LEU A 203 27.09 -8.58 -4.38
N GLU A 204 28.28 -8.91 -4.88
CA GLU A 204 29.43 -9.27 -4.03
C GLU A 204 30.16 -7.99 -3.58
N GLY A 205 30.00 -7.64 -2.30
CA GLY A 205 30.68 -6.51 -1.67
C GLY A 205 29.78 -5.33 -1.32
N GLY A 206 28.51 -5.33 -1.76
CA GLY A 206 27.53 -4.30 -1.40
C GLY A 206 27.79 -2.95 -2.05
N GLU A 207 28.58 -2.88 -3.12
CA GLU A 207 28.82 -1.63 -3.85
C GLU A 207 27.58 -1.22 -4.65
N PRO A 208 27.24 0.07 -4.74
CA PRO A 208 26.08 0.51 -5.49
C PRO A 208 26.26 0.25 -6.98
N GLU A 209 25.18 -0.13 -7.65
CA GLU A 209 25.19 -0.17 -9.11
C GLU A 209 25.43 1.23 -9.70
N PRO A 210 26.02 1.35 -10.91
CA PRO A 210 26.29 2.65 -11.51
C PRO A 210 25.05 3.54 -11.73
N TRP A 211 23.85 2.98 -11.63
CA TRP A 211 22.57 3.69 -11.76
C TRP A 211 21.83 3.90 -10.43
N GLU A 212 22.30 3.30 -9.33
CA GLU A 212 21.76 3.54 -8.00
C GLU A 212 22.14 4.94 -7.51
N VAL A 213 21.29 5.51 -6.65
CA VAL A 213 21.52 6.82 -6.05
C VAL A 213 21.67 6.67 -4.55
N GLU A 214 22.39 7.60 -3.93
CA GLU A 214 22.59 7.61 -2.49
C GLU A 214 21.28 7.87 -1.74
N GLU A 215 21.05 7.10 -0.68
CA GLU A 215 19.91 7.25 0.22
C GLU A 215 19.98 8.60 0.97
N GLN A 216 18.95 9.42 0.85
CA GLN A 216 18.79 10.70 1.55
C GLN A 216 17.64 10.61 2.54
N ARG A 217 17.96 10.21 3.77
CA ARG A 217 16.97 10.13 4.86
C ARG A 217 16.56 11.51 5.35
N TYR A 218 15.29 11.63 5.70
CA TYR A 218 14.74 12.78 6.40
C TYR A 218 13.85 12.30 7.55
N GLU A 219 13.84 13.06 8.64
CA GLU A 219 13.04 12.74 9.80
C GLU A 219 11.60 13.22 9.62
N TRP A 220 10.64 12.38 9.98
CA TRP A 220 9.22 12.70 9.92
C TRP A 220 8.44 12.00 11.04
N ALA A 221 7.27 12.55 11.36
CA ALA A 221 6.29 11.94 12.25
C ALA A 221 4.95 11.73 11.53
N PRO A 222 4.18 10.70 11.93
CA PRO A 222 2.84 10.50 11.38
C PRO A 222 1.92 11.70 11.69
N PRO A 223 0.84 11.89 10.90
CA PRO A 223 -0.16 12.92 11.17
C PRO A 223 -0.69 12.82 12.62
N PRO A 224 -1.01 13.95 13.29
CA PRO A 224 -1.41 13.93 14.71
C PRO A 224 -2.75 13.22 14.98
N ASP A 225 -3.60 13.03 13.97
CA ASP A 225 -4.94 12.45 14.08
C ASP A 225 -4.98 10.95 13.64
N THR A 226 -3.86 10.22 13.74
CA THR A 226 -3.78 8.78 13.40
C THR A 226 -3.47 7.89 14.61
N LEU A 227 -4.13 6.74 14.68
CA LEU A 227 -3.94 5.70 15.69
C LEU A 227 -2.65 4.89 15.45
N SER A 228 -2.15 4.85 14.23
CA SER A 228 -0.93 4.12 13.86
C SER A 228 0.33 4.66 14.55
N ALA A 229 0.27 5.89 15.09
CA ALA A 229 1.35 6.49 15.87
C ALA A 229 1.52 5.88 17.27
N GLU A 230 0.49 5.22 17.80
CA GLU A 230 0.48 4.67 19.17
C GLU A 230 1.11 3.28 19.27
N GLU A 231 1.25 2.56 18.15
CA GLU A 231 1.97 1.29 18.15
C GLU A 231 3.48 1.57 18.27
N GLN A 232 4.05 1.20 19.41
CA GLN A 232 5.50 1.12 19.55
C GLN A 232 6.01 0.12 18.52
N GLY A 233 6.53 0.63 17.41
CA GLY A 233 7.25 -0.18 16.45
C GLY A 233 8.26 -1.02 17.22
N SER A 234 8.30 -2.33 16.94
CA SER A 234 9.45 -3.13 17.34
C SER A 234 10.68 -2.34 16.94
N GLU A 235 11.60 -2.07 17.89
CA GLU A 235 12.89 -1.46 17.62
C GLU A 235 13.71 -2.41 16.72
N HIS A 236 13.32 -2.54 15.46
CA HIS A 236 14.21 -2.94 14.41
C HIS A 236 14.97 -1.68 14.07
N THR A 237 16.10 -1.52 14.76
CA THR A 237 17.24 -0.84 14.17
C THR A 237 17.46 -1.51 12.82
N HIS A 238 16.99 -0.88 11.74
CA HIS A 238 17.63 -1.07 10.46
C HIS A 238 19.08 -0.70 10.74
N ALA A 239 19.94 -1.72 10.78
CA ALA A 239 21.36 -1.53 10.96
C ALA A 239 21.75 -0.36 10.05
N GLU A 240 22.35 0.69 10.63
CA GLU A 240 23.13 1.63 9.82
C GLU A 240 23.91 0.77 8.85
N ASN A 241 23.78 1.05 7.54
CA ASN A 241 24.49 0.29 6.50
C ASN A 241 25.87 -0.02 7.03
N THR A 242 26.13 -1.31 7.25
CA THR A 242 27.41 -1.76 7.80
C THR A 242 28.48 -1.10 6.93
N PRO A 243 29.53 -0.46 7.48
CA PRO A 243 30.50 0.27 6.68
C PRO A 243 30.97 -0.62 5.51
N GLY A 244 30.53 -0.31 4.28
CA GLY A 244 30.74 -1.16 3.10
C GLY A 244 29.50 -1.51 2.26
N GLN A 245 28.26 -1.34 2.74
CA GLN A 245 27.06 -1.49 1.90
C GLN A 245 26.60 -0.13 1.37
N GLY A 246 26.92 0.17 0.11
CA GLY A 246 26.41 1.34 -0.63
C GLY A 246 25.27 1.02 -1.62
N GLY A 247 25.06 -0.26 -1.95
CA GLY A 247 24.01 -0.70 -2.88
C GLY A 247 22.66 -0.97 -2.22
N THR A 248 21.59 -0.92 -3.02
CA THR A 248 20.19 -1.06 -2.57
C THR A 248 19.66 -2.50 -2.63
N HIS A 249 20.53 -3.51 -2.78
CA HIS A 249 20.19 -4.90 -3.09
C HIS A 249 20.95 -5.92 -2.23
#